data_AF-A0A1S4DY30-F1
#
_entry.id   AF-A0A1S4DY30-F1
#
_cell.length_a   1.000
_cell.length_b   1.000
_cell.length_c   1.000
_cell.angle_alpha   90.00
_cell.angle_beta   90.00
_cell.angle_gamma   90.00
#
_symmetry.space_group_name_H-M   'P 1'
#
loop_
_entity.id
_entity.type
_entity.pdbx_description
1 polymer ?
#
loop_
_entity_poly.entity_id
_entity_poly.type
_entity_poly.pdbx_seq_one_letter_code
_entity_poly.pdbx_strand_id
1 'polypeptide(L)'
;MPLKPLKPSISFAQFTQIHAKLLTNPKPHIFNPLLGSLVNSISPENGLFLYNQMLHYPSSHNHFTFTYALKACCFLHQTQKGLEIHAHLIKSDVVSWTSIISGFSKLGFEKEALGKFLSMNVRPNSTTLVTALSACSSLRRLKLGKAIHGLRLRTLNEENVSLENALLDFYVRCAYLRSAENLFEKMHKRDVVSWTTMIGGYAQSGLCEEAVRVFQNMVHAGEAIPNEATLVNVLSACSSISALHLGQWVHSYINSRHDVIIDGNVGNALINMYVKCGNMEMAILIFKAIEHKDIISWSTVISGLAMNGLGKQAFVLFSLMLVHGISPDDITFLGLLSACSHGGLINQGMMVFEAMKDVYNISPQIRHYACMVDMYGKAGLLDEAEAFIKEMPMEAEGPVWGALLHACQIHGNEKKYEKVRECLLGSKGVTVGAFALLSNTYASCDRWNDANDVRVAMRSRGLKKMAGCSWIELVNPSNPVG
;
A
#
# COMPACT_ATOMS: atom_id res chain seq x y z
N MET A 1 -22.23 -29.77 18.44
CA MET A 1 -22.68 -29.31 19.77
C MET A 1 -23.76 -28.27 19.56
N PRO A 2 -24.92 -28.32 20.25
CA PRO A 2 -25.86 -27.22 20.21
C PRO A 2 -25.23 -26.03 20.95
N LEU A 3 -25.06 -24.91 20.26
CA LEU A 3 -24.53 -23.67 20.82
C LEU A 3 -25.46 -23.18 21.94
N LYS A 4 -24.90 -22.96 23.15
CA LYS A 4 -25.61 -22.30 24.25
C LYS A 4 -26.09 -20.91 23.76
N PRO A 5 -27.34 -20.51 24.03
CA PRO A 5 -27.79 -19.16 23.72
C PRO A 5 -27.03 -18.16 24.62
N LEU A 6 -26.24 -17.28 23.99
CA LEU A 6 -25.71 -16.08 24.65
C LEU A 6 -26.91 -15.22 25.06
N LYS A 7 -27.07 -14.98 26.37
CA LYS A 7 -28.13 -14.11 26.90
C LYS A 7 -27.80 -12.66 26.53
N PRO A 8 -28.75 -11.89 25.98
CA PRO A 8 -28.55 -10.47 25.71
C PRO A 8 -28.31 -9.70 27.02
N SER A 9 -27.52 -8.64 26.97
CA SER A 9 -27.23 -7.72 28.09
C SER A 9 -28.28 -6.60 28.24
N ILE A 10 -29.47 -6.79 27.65
CA ILE A 10 -30.61 -5.85 27.73
C ILE A 10 -31.36 -6.07 29.06
N SER A 11 -31.70 -4.98 29.77
CA SER A 11 -32.47 -5.07 31.00
C SER A 11 -33.93 -5.47 30.74
N PHE A 12 -34.61 -6.09 31.71
CA PHE A 12 -36.01 -6.49 31.58
C PHE A 12 -36.93 -5.30 31.21
N ALA A 13 -36.68 -4.12 31.76
CA ALA A 13 -37.43 -2.91 31.45
C ALA A 13 -37.27 -2.48 29.98
N GLN A 14 -36.05 -2.54 29.45
CA GLN A 14 -35.78 -2.25 28.03
C GLN A 14 -36.46 -3.28 27.11
N PHE A 15 -36.46 -4.56 27.50
CA PHE A 15 -37.19 -5.61 26.79
C PHE A 15 -38.69 -5.31 26.69
N THR A 16 -39.33 -4.98 27.80
CA THR A 16 -40.77 -4.65 27.84
C THR A 16 -41.09 -3.42 26.98
N GLN A 17 -40.23 -2.41 26.99
CA GLN A 17 -40.41 -1.19 26.21
C GLN A 17 -40.30 -1.44 24.70
N ILE A 18 -39.32 -2.25 24.27
CA ILE A 18 -39.16 -2.65 22.86
C ILE A 18 -40.39 -3.46 22.41
N HIS A 19 -40.83 -4.42 23.21
CA HIS A 19 -41.98 -5.26 22.90
C HIS A 19 -43.28 -4.44 22.80
N ALA A 20 -43.51 -3.49 23.72
CA ALA A 20 -44.65 -2.59 23.67
C ALA A 20 -44.63 -1.70 22.40
N LYS A 21 -43.45 -1.23 21.97
CA LYS A 21 -43.29 -0.47 20.73
C LYS A 21 -43.55 -1.31 19.47
N LEU A 22 -43.12 -2.58 19.46
CA LEU A 22 -43.41 -3.49 18.35
C LEU A 22 -44.91 -3.76 18.19
N LEU A 23 -45.66 -3.84 19.29
CA LEU A 23 -47.11 -3.99 19.26
C LEU A 23 -47.86 -2.74 18.76
N THR A 24 -47.34 -1.55 19.07
CA THR A 24 -48.04 -0.27 18.84
C THR A 24 -47.64 0.43 17.55
N ASN A 25 -46.39 0.31 17.10
CA ASN A 25 -45.91 0.95 15.86
C ASN A 25 -44.77 0.15 15.20
N PRO A 26 -45.05 -1.03 14.63
CA PRO A 26 -44.07 -1.91 14.00
C PRO A 26 -43.65 -1.35 12.63
N LYS A 27 -42.90 -0.24 12.59
CA LYS A 27 -42.39 0.33 11.33
C LYS A 27 -40.85 0.28 11.26
N PRO A 28 -40.24 -0.16 10.15
CA PRO A 28 -38.79 -0.39 10.08
C PRO A 28 -37.94 0.87 10.31
N HIS A 29 -38.44 2.06 9.97
CA HIS A 29 -37.70 3.32 10.17
C HIS A 29 -37.49 3.67 11.65
N ILE A 30 -38.26 3.09 12.57
CA ILE A 30 -38.12 3.30 14.02
C ILE A 30 -37.07 2.35 14.58
N PHE A 31 -37.06 1.10 14.12
CA PHE A 31 -36.22 0.05 14.69
C PHE A 31 -34.86 -0.10 14.01
N ASN A 32 -34.73 0.20 12.71
CA ASN A 32 -33.45 0.08 11.99
C ASN A 32 -32.33 0.97 12.57
N PRO A 33 -32.58 2.24 12.97
CA PRO A 33 -31.55 3.05 13.63
C PRO A 33 -31.12 2.47 14.98
N LEU A 34 -32.07 1.96 15.77
CA LEU A 34 -31.79 1.31 17.06
C LEU A 34 -30.99 0.02 16.87
N LEU A 35 -31.39 -0.79 15.89
CA LEU A 35 -30.69 -2.01 15.50
C LEU A 35 -29.25 -1.69 15.07
N GLY A 36 -29.05 -0.67 14.23
CA GLY A 36 -27.72 -0.21 13.83
C GLY A 36 -26.86 0.27 15.00
N SER A 37 -27.42 1.02 15.94
CA SER A 37 -26.72 1.45 17.15
C SER A 37 -26.30 0.27 18.02
N LEU A 38 -27.19 -0.70 18.25
CA LEU A 38 -26.88 -1.89 19.06
C LEU A 38 -25.80 -2.76 18.42
N VAL A 39 -25.84 -2.96 17.11
CA VAL A 39 -24.85 -3.76 16.38
C VAL A 39 -23.48 -3.12 16.32
N ASN A 40 -23.41 -1.79 16.31
CA ASN A 40 -22.14 -1.04 16.33
C ASN A 40 -21.61 -0.77 17.75
N SER A 41 -22.35 -1.19 18.79
CA SER A 41 -21.93 -1.08 20.19
C SER A 41 -21.08 -2.27 20.63
N ILE A 42 -20.60 -2.25 21.87
CA ILE A 42 -19.83 -3.33 22.53
C ILE A 42 -20.65 -4.65 22.66
N SER A 43 -21.95 -4.65 22.34
CA SER A 43 -22.87 -5.78 22.54
C SER A 43 -23.67 -6.19 21.28
N PRO A 44 -23.01 -6.71 20.22
CA PRO A 44 -23.68 -7.12 18.98
C PRO A 44 -24.75 -8.21 19.17
N GLU A 45 -24.71 -8.99 20.26
CA GLU A 45 -25.75 -9.95 20.64
C GLU A 45 -27.13 -9.31 20.87
N ASN A 46 -27.16 -8.07 21.35
CA ASN A 46 -28.40 -7.33 21.62
C ASN A 46 -29.10 -6.91 20.33
N GLY A 47 -28.33 -6.56 19.30
CA GLY A 47 -28.86 -6.29 17.97
C GLY A 47 -29.49 -7.54 17.36
N LEU A 48 -28.84 -8.69 17.52
CA LEU A 48 -29.35 -9.97 16.99
C LEU A 48 -30.60 -10.45 17.74
N PHE A 49 -30.71 -10.14 19.04
CA PHE A 49 -31.91 -10.37 19.83
C PHE A 49 -33.08 -9.49 19.38
N LEU A 50 -32.86 -8.18 19.22
CA LEU A 50 -33.88 -7.25 18.69
C LEU A 50 -34.38 -7.68 17.31
N TYR A 51 -33.47 -8.10 16.43
CA TYR A 51 -33.82 -8.64 15.13
C TYR A 51 -34.77 -9.84 15.20
N ASN A 52 -34.50 -10.83 16.09
CA ASN A 52 -35.40 -11.98 16.23
C ASN A 52 -36.79 -11.57 16.75
N GLN A 53 -36.87 -10.55 17.59
CA GLN A 53 -38.16 -9.99 18.04
C GLN A 53 -38.94 -9.34 16.90
N MET A 54 -38.24 -8.60 16.02
CA MET A 54 -38.84 -7.98 14.84
C MET A 54 -39.40 -9.03 13.88
N LEU A 55 -38.77 -10.19 13.72
CA LEU A 55 -39.27 -11.28 12.85
C LEU A 55 -40.67 -11.79 13.21
N HIS A 56 -41.11 -11.63 14.46
CA HIS A 56 -42.46 -12.00 14.87
C HIS A 56 -43.54 -11.04 14.33
N TYR A 57 -43.15 -9.87 13.81
CA TYR A 57 -44.04 -8.83 13.30
C TYR A 57 -43.68 -8.47 11.84
N PRO A 58 -44.42 -8.97 10.83
CA PRO A 58 -44.07 -8.81 9.41
C PRO A 58 -43.91 -7.36 8.94
N SER A 59 -44.61 -6.42 9.56
CA SER A 59 -44.54 -4.98 9.25
C SER A 59 -43.30 -4.29 9.84
N SER A 60 -42.63 -4.90 10.82
CA SER A 60 -41.56 -4.27 11.58
C SER A 60 -40.18 -4.32 10.90
N HIS A 61 -40.00 -5.16 9.88
CA HIS A 61 -38.71 -5.38 9.22
C HIS A 61 -38.76 -5.13 7.70
N ASN A 62 -37.64 -4.70 7.12
CA ASN A 62 -37.44 -4.54 5.68
C ASN A 62 -36.03 -5.02 5.27
N HIS A 63 -35.68 -4.91 3.99
CA HIS A 63 -34.37 -5.34 3.47
C HIS A 63 -33.17 -4.73 4.24
N PHE A 64 -33.30 -3.50 4.78
CA PHE A 64 -32.26 -2.88 5.59
C PHE A 64 -32.10 -3.52 6.98
N THR A 65 -33.18 -4.01 7.59
CA THR A 65 -33.16 -4.67 8.90
C THR A 65 -32.22 -5.88 8.91
N PHE A 66 -32.20 -6.64 7.81
CA PHE A 66 -31.35 -7.83 7.67
C PHE A 66 -29.86 -7.51 7.53
N THR A 67 -29.49 -6.32 7.06
CA THR A 67 -28.09 -5.92 6.89
C THR A 67 -27.39 -5.77 8.24
N TYR A 68 -28.09 -5.20 9.22
CA TYR A 68 -27.62 -5.10 10.60
C TYR A 68 -27.55 -6.48 11.28
N ALA A 69 -28.52 -7.36 11.02
CA ALA A 69 -28.50 -8.72 11.56
C ALA A 69 -27.32 -9.55 11.03
N LEU A 70 -27.01 -9.45 9.73
CA LEU A 70 -25.83 -10.08 9.13
C LEU A 70 -24.54 -9.49 9.69
N LYS A 71 -24.47 -8.17 9.86
CA LYS A 71 -23.31 -7.51 10.49
C LYS A 71 -23.07 -8.01 11.92
N ALA A 72 -24.13 -8.19 12.71
CA ALA A 72 -24.05 -8.79 14.04
C ALA A 72 -23.59 -10.26 14.00
N CYS A 73 -24.09 -11.08 13.07
CA CYS A 73 -23.61 -12.45 12.87
C CYS A 73 -22.11 -12.49 12.57
N CYS A 74 -21.60 -11.54 11.78
CA CYS A 74 -20.19 -11.44 11.45
C CYS A 74 -19.33 -11.07 12.68
N PHE A 75 -19.74 -10.08 13.47
CA PHE A 75 -19.05 -9.73 14.71
C PHE A 75 -19.04 -10.87 15.75
N LEU A 76 -20.06 -11.72 15.73
CA LEU A 76 -20.20 -12.87 16.63
C LEU A 76 -19.65 -14.18 16.06
N HIS A 77 -19.06 -14.17 14.86
CA HIS A 77 -18.60 -15.37 14.14
C HIS A 77 -19.69 -16.47 14.00
N GLN A 78 -20.97 -16.10 13.92
CA GLN A 78 -22.10 -17.02 13.81
C GLN A 78 -22.47 -17.32 12.35
N THR A 79 -21.60 -18.03 11.64
CA THR A 79 -21.73 -18.30 10.20
C THR A 79 -23.02 -19.04 9.85
N GLN A 80 -23.44 -20.01 10.66
CA GLN A 80 -24.65 -20.80 10.41
C GLN A 80 -25.94 -19.97 10.49
N LYS A 81 -26.03 -19.08 11.49
CA LYS A 81 -27.19 -18.20 11.67
C LYS A 81 -27.25 -17.12 10.58
N GLY A 82 -26.08 -16.64 10.15
CA GLY A 82 -25.98 -15.78 8.96
C GLY A 82 -26.48 -16.48 7.69
N LEU A 83 -26.24 -17.80 7.55
CA LEU A 83 -26.74 -18.61 6.43
C LEU A 83 -28.26 -18.87 6.51
N GLU A 84 -28.84 -19.00 7.70
CA GLU A 84 -30.30 -19.13 7.90
C GLU A 84 -31.02 -17.82 7.55
N ILE A 85 -30.50 -16.69 8.03
CA ILE A 85 -30.99 -15.35 7.67
C ILE A 85 -30.85 -15.15 6.15
N HIS A 86 -29.76 -15.63 5.55
CA HIS A 86 -29.56 -15.64 4.11
C HIS A 86 -30.60 -16.49 3.36
N ALA A 87 -30.94 -17.69 3.84
CA ALA A 87 -31.97 -18.53 3.20
C ALA A 87 -33.36 -17.88 3.21
N HIS A 88 -33.70 -17.15 4.29
CA HIS A 88 -34.94 -16.38 4.35
C HIS A 88 -34.96 -15.17 3.38
N LEU A 89 -33.80 -14.62 3.04
CA LEU A 89 -33.65 -13.49 2.11
C LEU A 89 -33.70 -13.88 0.63
N ILE A 90 -33.58 -15.15 0.25
CA ILE A 90 -33.55 -15.56 -1.17
C ILE A 90 -34.87 -15.25 -1.93
N LYS A 91 -35.93 -14.84 -1.22
CA LYS A 91 -37.17 -14.29 -1.81
C LYS A 91 -37.12 -12.78 -2.15
N SER A 92 -36.02 -12.08 -1.86
CA SER A 92 -35.98 -10.62 -1.86
C SER A 92 -35.24 -10.01 -3.07
N ASP A 93 -35.64 -8.77 -3.37
CA ASP A 93 -35.23 -7.93 -4.49
C ASP A 93 -33.71 -7.71 -4.66
N VAL A 94 -33.32 -7.06 -5.77
CA VAL A 94 -31.91 -6.72 -6.07
C VAL A 94 -31.21 -5.97 -4.94
N VAL A 95 -31.93 -5.12 -4.19
CA VAL A 95 -31.39 -4.28 -3.11
C VAL A 95 -30.91 -5.12 -1.93
N SER A 96 -31.64 -6.19 -1.63
CA SER A 96 -31.28 -7.14 -0.58
C SER A 96 -29.98 -7.89 -0.92
N TRP A 97 -29.83 -8.35 -2.17
CA TRP A 97 -28.59 -8.93 -2.67
C TRP A 97 -27.42 -7.95 -2.65
N THR A 98 -27.62 -6.71 -3.11
CA THR A 98 -26.61 -5.64 -3.07
C THR A 98 -26.07 -5.45 -1.66
N SER A 99 -26.98 -5.40 -0.67
CA SER A 99 -26.62 -5.12 0.71
C SER A 99 -25.80 -6.25 1.34
N ILE A 100 -26.11 -7.51 1.01
CA ILE A 100 -25.35 -8.68 1.46
C ILE A 100 -23.94 -8.68 0.88
N ILE A 101 -23.83 -8.48 -0.44
CA ILE A 101 -22.54 -8.49 -1.15
C ILE A 101 -21.66 -7.35 -0.64
N SER A 102 -22.23 -6.16 -0.44
CA SER A 102 -21.54 -5.01 0.17
C SER A 102 -21.13 -5.28 1.61
N GLY A 103 -21.96 -5.95 2.40
CA GLY A 103 -21.64 -6.36 3.76
C GLY A 103 -20.42 -7.27 3.83
N PHE A 104 -20.35 -8.31 3.00
CA PHE A 104 -19.19 -9.21 2.95
C PHE A 104 -17.91 -8.48 2.49
N SER A 105 -18.00 -7.67 1.44
CA SER A 105 -16.84 -6.92 0.93
C SER A 105 -16.29 -5.93 1.97
N LYS A 106 -17.16 -5.20 2.68
CA LYS A 106 -16.77 -4.29 3.77
C LYS A 106 -16.07 -4.99 4.95
N LEU A 107 -16.32 -6.28 5.12
CA LEU A 107 -15.68 -7.10 6.15
C LEU A 107 -14.42 -7.82 5.65
N GLY A 108 -14.00 -7.58 4.41
CA GLY A 108 -12.83 -8.22 3.80
C GLY A 108 -13.07 -9.64 3.28
N PHE A 109 -14.32 -10.14 3.32
CA PHE A 109 -14.71 -11.47 2.84
C PHE A 109 -15.00 -11.46 1.32
N GLU A 110 -13.98 -11.13 0.54
CA GLU A 110 -14.12 -10.88 -0.90
C GLU A 110 -14.51 -12.14 -1.69
N LYS A 111 -14.07 -13.32 -1.25
CA LYS A 111 -14.40 -14.59 -1.93
C LYS A 111 -15.88 -14.93 -1.75
N GLU A 112 -16.39 -14.72 -0.54
CA GLU A 112 -17.78 -14.94 -0.15
C GLU A 112 -18.69 -13.93 -0.84
N ALA A 113 -18.28 -12.65 -0.91
CA ALA A 113 -18.98 -11.61 -1.65
C ALA A 113 -19.19 -12.01 -3.13
N LEU A 114 -18.12 -12.48 -3.80
CA LEU A 114 -18.21 -12.98 -5.18
C LEU A 114 -19.06 -14.25 -5.30
N GLY A 115 -18.96 -15.17 -4.33
CA GLY A 115 -19.81 -16.35 -4.29
C GLY A 115 -21.30 -15.99 -4.24
N LYS A 116 -21.66 -14.98 -3.44
CA LYS A 116 -23.05 -14.48 -3.37
C LYS A 116 -23.47 -13.75 -4.63
N PHE A 117 -22.61 -12.93 -5.22
CA PHE A 117 -22.86 -12.30 -6.52
C PHE A 117 -23.18 -13.33 -7.61
N LEU A 118 -22.41 -14.42 -7.68
CA LEU A 118 -22.62 -15.48 -8.66
C LEU A 118 -23.90 -16.29 -8.41
N SER A 119 -24.40 -16.32 -7.18
CA SER A 119 -25.66 -16.99 -6.82
C SER A 119 -26.92 -16.14 -7.02
N MET A 120 -26.76 -14.88 -7.46
CA MET A 120 -27.91 -13.99 -7.68
C MET A 120 -28.83 -14.54 -8.77
N ASN A 121 -30.11 -14.64 -8.42
CA ASN A 121 -31.19 -14.99 -9.35
C ASN A 121 -31.93 -13.76 -9.91
N VAL A 122 -31.50 -12.57 -9.53
CA VAL A 122 -32.04 -11.28 -9.99
C VAL A 122 -30.94 -10.48 -10.67
N ARG A 123 -31.35 -9.60 -11.58
CA ARG A 123 -30.41 -8.77 -12.34
C ARG A 123 -29.68 -7.78 -11.41
N PRO A 124 -28.33 -7.74 -11.41
CA PRO A 124 -27.58 -6.81 -10.56
C PRO A 124 -27.73 -5.36 -11.03
N ASN A 125 -27.78 -4.43 -10.08
CA ASN A 125 -27.71 -2.99 -10.32
C ASN A 125 -26.24 -2.50 -10.29
N SER A 126 -26.02 -1.21 -10.57
CA SER A 126 -24.70 -0.59 -10.60
C SER A 126 -23.92 -0.79 -9.29
N THR A 127 -24.54 -0.59 -8.14
CA THR A 127 -23.90 -0.78 -6.82
C THR A 127 -23.45 -2.21 -6.58
N THR A 128 -24.25 -3.20 -7.00
CA THR A 128 -23.85 -4.61 -6.94
C THR A 128 -22.64 -4.88 -7.82
N LEU A 129 -22.61 -4.35 -9.04
CA LEU A 129 -21.49 -4.54 -9.96
C LEU A 129 -20.21 -3.85 -9.45
N VAL A 130 -20.31 -2.64 -8.89
CA VAL A 130 -19.19 -1.92 -8.25
C VAL A 130 -18.58 -2.78 -7.14
N THR A 131 -19.43 -3.33 -6.26
CA THR A 131 -18.95 -4.16 -5.14
C THR A 131 -18.30 -5.45 -5.64
N ALA A 132 -18.90 -6.12 -6.62
CA ALA A 132 -18.33 -7.33 -7.21
C ALA A 132 -17.01 -7.05 -7.94
N LEU A 133 -16.87 -5.89 -8.60
CA LEU A 133 -15.62 -5.46 -9.23
C LEU A 133 -14.53 -5.16 -8.21
N SER A 134 -14.86 -4.48 -7.11
CA SER A 134 -13.92 -4.24 -6.01
C SER A 134 -13.37 -5.57 -5.45
N ALA A 135 -14.25 -6.55 -5.20
CA ALA A 135 -13.83 -7.88 -4.78
C ALA A 135 -12.97 -8.60 -5.85
N CYS A 136 -13.29 -8.43 -7.14
CA CYS A 136 -12.47 -8.94 -8.24
C CYS A 136 -11.09 -8.26 -8.29
N SER A 137 -11.02 -6.97 -7.99
CA SER A 137 -9.82 -6.15 -7.94
C SER A 137 -8.88 -6.63 -6.82
N SER A 138 -9.42 -6.77 -5.61
CA SER A 138 -8.72 -7.32 -4.43
C SER A 138 -8.17 -8.73 -4.68
N LEU A 139 -8.94 -9.59 -5.33
CA LEU A 139 -8.56 -11.00 -5.61
C LEU A 139 -7.87 -11.21 -6.97
N ARG A 140 -7.65 -10.15 -7.75
CA ARG A 140 -7.11 -10.19 -9.13
C ARG A 140 -7.81 -11.20 -10.04
N ARG A 141 -9.14 -11.32 -9.92
CA ARG A 141 -9.99 -12.27 -10.67
C ARG A 141 -10.33 -11.76 -12.07
N LEU A 142 -9.33 -11.73 -12.97
CA LEU A 142 -9.45 -11.11 -14.29
C LEU A 142 -10.64 -11.63 -15.12
N LYS A 143 -10.83 -12.95 -15.19
CA LYS A 143 -11.89 -13.56 -16.02
C LYS A 143 -13.28 -13.10 -15.58
N LEU A 144 -13.51 -13.05 -14.27
CA LEU A 144 -14.80 -12.66 -13.70
C LEU A 144 -15.04 -11.16 -13.89
N GLY A 145 -14.05 -10.30 -13.62
CA GLY A 145 -14.22 -8.86 -13.83
C GLY A 145 -14.42 -8.50 -15.32
N LYS A 146 -13.78 -9.20 -16.26
CA LYS A 146 -14.09 -9.06 -17.70
C LYS A 146 -15.51 -9.49 -18.04
N ALA A 147 -16.01 -10.57 -17.41
CA ALA A 147 -17.40 -10.98 -17.57
C ALA A 147 -18.38 -9.93 -17.02
N ILE A 148 -18.07 -9.32 -15.87
CA ILE A 148 -18.85 -8.21 -15.29
C ILE A 148 -18.83 -6.98 -16.20
N HIS A 149 -17.68 -6.61 -16.77
CA HIS A 149 -17.60 -5.53 -17.76
C HIS A 149 -18.47 -5.84 -19.00
N GLY A 150 -18.40 -7.07 -19.52
CA GLY A 150 -19.26 -7.50 -20.63
C GLY A 150 -20.75 -7.54 -20.27
N LEU A 151 -21.11 -7.79 -19.00
CA LEU A 151 -22.48 -7.69 -18.50
C LEU A 151 -22.95 -6.23 -18.47
N ARG A 152 -22.10 -5.29 -17.99
CA ARG A 152 -22.39 -3.85 -18.05
C ARG A 152 -22.71 -3.41 -19.48
N LEU A 153 -21.86 -3.73 -20.44
CA LEU A 153 -22.04 -3.29 -21.83
C LEU A 153 -23.35 -3.81 -22.46
N ARG A 154 -23.87 -4.96 -22.01
CA ARG A 154 -25.11 -5.56 -22.53
C ARG A 154 -26.38 -5.11 -21.85
N THR A 155 -26.30 -4.63 -20.61
CA THR A 155 -27.47 -4.51 -19.75
C THR A 155 -27.78 -3.07 -19.36
N LEU A 156 -26.79 -2.28 -18.95
CA LEU A 156 -27.05 -0.93 -18.44
C LEU A 156 -26.84 0.07 -19.59
N ASN A 157 -27.88 0.80 -19.96
CA ASN A 157 -27.79 1.83 -21.00
C ASN A 157 -27.34 3.19 -20.43
N GLU A 158 -27.49 3.40 -19.13
CA GLU A 158 -27.08 4.63 -18.45
C GLU A 158 -25.58 4.62 -18.14
N GLU A 159 -24.93 5.75 -18.40
CA GLU A 159 -23.58 6.04 -17.95
C GLU A 159 -23.56 6.14 -16.43
N ASN A 160 -22.57 5.48 -15.81
CA ASN A 160 -22.41 5.51 -14.37
C ASN A 160 -20.93 5.61 -14.05
N VAL A 161 -20.48 6.83 -13.78
CA VAL A 161 -19.07 7.17 -13.50
C VAL A 161 -18.52 6.32 -12.35
N SER A 162 -19.33 6.02 -11.32
CA SER A 162 -18.89 5.16 -10.21
C SER A 162 -18.59 3.72 -10.65
N LEU A 163 -19.40 3.16 -11.55
CA LEU A 163 -19.16 1.83 -12.12
C LEU A 163 -17.95 1.82 -13.07
N GLU A 164 -17.77 2.88 -13.86
CA GLU A 164 -16.61 3.05 -14.75
C GLU A 164 -15.31 3.19 -13.94
N ASN A 165 -15.32 3.96 -12.85
CA ASN A 165 -14.21 4.07 -11.91
C ASN A 165 -13.87 2.72 -11.26
N ALA A 166 -14.87 1.92 -10.89
CA ALA A 166 -14.63 0.57 -10.36
C ALA A 166 -14.01 -0.37 -11.41
N LEU A 167 -14.39 -0.23 -12.68
CA LEU A 167 -13.78 -0.95 -13.79
C LEU A 167 -12.33 -0.49 -14.05
N LEU A 168 -12.05 0.82 -13.97
CA LEU A 168 -10.69 1.37 -14.06
C LEU A 168 -9.79 0.79 -12.98
N ASP A 169 -10.19 0.89 -11.70
CA ASP A 169 -9.42 0.33 -10.58
C ASP A 169 -9.19 -1.18 -10.77
N PHE A 170 -10.23 -1.93 -11.15
CA PHE A 170 -10.11 -3.36 -11.44
C PHE A 170 -9.05 -3.67 -12.51
N TYR A 171 -9.05 -2.95 -13.64
CA TYR A 171 -8.08 -3.17 -14.70
C TYR A 171 -6.66 -2.77 -14.28
N VAL A 172 -6.51 -1.66 -13.55
CA VAL A 172 -5.24 -1.20 -13.00
C VAL A 172 -4.66 -2.25 -12.03
N ARG A 173 -5.44 -2.71 -11.04
CA ARG A 173 -4.97 -3.71 -10.05
C ARG A 173 -4.69 -5.09 -10.64
N CYS A 174 -5.34 -5.43 -11.75
CA CYS A 174 -5.04 -6.65 -12.50
C CYS A 174 -3.84 -6.50 -13.45
N ALA A 175 -3.16 -5.34 -13.48
CA ALA A 175 -2.05 -5.02 -14.40
C ALA A 175 -2.45 -5.04 -15.88
N TYR A 176 -3.70 -4.67 -16.20
CA TYR A 176 -4.21 -4.51 -17.57
C TYR A 176 -4.39 -3.03 -17.92
N LEU A 177 -3.30 -2.26 -17.82
CA LEU A 177 -3.32 -0.81 -17.94
C LEU A 177 -3.87 -0.32 -19.30
N ARG A 178 -3.51 -0.96 -20.41
CA ARG A 178 -4.08 -0.65 -21.74
C ARG A 178 -5.61 -0.78 -21.82
N SER A 179 -6.19 -1.71 -21.05
CA SER A 179 -7.64 -1.85 -20.97
C SER A 179 -8.27 -0.73 -20.13
N ALA A 180 -7.57 -0.29 -19.08
CA ALA A 180 -7.96 0.87 -18.30
C ALA A 180 -7.89 2.16 -19.14
N GLU A 181 -6.82 2.36 -19.91
CA GLU A 181 -6.64 3.49 -20.85
C GLU A 181 -7.79 3.59 -21.85
N ASN A 182 -8.07 2.51 -22.58
CA ASN A 182 -9.16 2.47 -23.56
C ASN A 182 -10.54 2.71 -22.92
N LEU A 183 -10.75 2.26 -21.68
CA LEU A 183 -11.97 2.57 -20.94
C LEU A 183 -12.02 4.06 -20.57
N PHE A 184 -10.94 4.59 -20.03
CA PHE A 184 -10.80 5.99 -19.61
C PHE A 184 -11.02 6.97 -20.78
N GLU A 185 -10.45 6.68 -21.95
CA GLU A 185 -10.64 7.46 -23.17
C GLU A 185 -12.10 7.50 -23.62
N LYS A 186 -12.85 6.40 -23.41
CA LYS A 186 -14.26 6.27 -23.79
C LYS A 186 -15.24 6.85 -22.77
N MET A 187 -14.79 7.21 -21.57
CA MET A 187 -15.66 7.83 -20.57
C MET A 187 -16.10 9.21 -21.04
N HIS A 188 -17.42 9.44 -21.09
CA HIS A 188 -18.01 10.73 -21.45
C HIS A 188 -17.82 11.78 -20.35
N LYS A 189 -17.84 11.36 -19.08
CA LYS A 189 -17.58 12.20 -17.91
C LYS A 189 -16.56 11.54 -17.00
N ARG A 190 -15.48 12.25 -16.71
CA ARG A 190 -14.44 11.82 -15.78
C ARG A 190 -14.51 12.70 -14.54
N ASP A 191 -14.40 12.08 -13.38
CA ASP A 191 -14.29 12.79 -12.11
C ASP A 191 -12.88 12.67 -11.53
N VAL A 192 -12.64 13.29 -10.37
CA VAL A 192 -11.35 13.23 -9.68
C VAL A 192 -10.90 11.79 -9.42
N VAL A 193 -11.84 10.86 -9.21
CA VAL A 193 -11.53 9.45 -8.97
C VAL A 193 -11.02 8.81 -10.26
N SER A 194 -11.67 9.03 -11.41
CA SER A 194 -11.23 8.53 -12.72
C SER A 194 -9.77 8.90 -13.01
N TRP A 195 -9.45 10.20 -12.87
CA TRP A 195 -8.11 10.72 -13.10
C TRP A 195 -7.09 10.19 -12.09
N THR A 196 -7.44 10.18 -10.80
CA THR A 196 -6.55 9.68 -9.72
C THR A 196 -6.22 8.20 -9.90
N THR A 197 -7.20 7.38 -10.31
CA THR A 197 -7.00 5.96 -10.58
C THR A 197 -6.01 5.74 -11.72
N MET A 198 -6.10 6.51 -12.81
CA MET A 198 -5.15 6.41 -13.92
C MET A 198 -3.74 6.86 -13.51
N ILE A 199 -3.61 8.02 -12.86
CA ILE A 199 -2.32 8.56 -12.39
C ILE A 199 -1.65 7.56 -11.44
N GLY A 200 -2.39 7.05 -10.45
CA GLY A 200 -1.88 6.04 -9.52
C GLY A 200 -1.52 4.73 -10.22
N GLY A 201 -2.31 4.30 -11.21
CA GLY A 201 -2.05 3.08 -11.98
C GLY A 201 -0.77 3.15 -12.81
N TYR A 202 -0.52 4.28 -13.48
CA TYR A 202 0.74 4.53 -14.19
C TYR A 202 1.94 4.58 -13.23
N ALA A 203 1.82 5.33 -12.13
CA ALA A 203 2.88 5.45 -11.12
C ALA A 203 3.25 4.08 -10.54
N GLN A 204 2.27 3.26 -10.15
CA GLN A 204 2.50 1.91 -9.60
C GLN A 204 3.06 0.93 -10.64
N SER A 205 2.80 1.16 -11.93
CA SER A 205 3.34 0.35 -13.03
C SER A 205 4.76 0.77 -13.44
N GLY A 206 5.34 1.79 -12.80
CA GLY A 206 6.65 2.34 -13.13
C GLY A 206 6.66 3.27 -14.36
N LEU A 207 5.49 3.53 -14.95
CA LEU A 207 5.31 4.42 -16.10
C LEU A 207 5.14 5.87 -15.61
N CYS A 208 6.16 6.39 -14.94
CA CYS A 208 6.05 7.63 -14.17
C CYS A 208 5.83 8.87 -15.04
N GLU A 209 6.44 8.94 -16.23
CA GLU A 209 6.21 10.04 -17.18
C GLU A 209 4.75 10.11 -17.63
N GLU A 210 4.13 8.95 -17.88
CA GLU A 210 2.72 8.84 -18.25
C GLU A 210 1.81 9.30 -17.11
N ALA A 211 2.16 8.98 -15.86
CA ALA A 211 1.42 9.47 -14.69
C ALA A 211 1.43 11.01 -14.63
N VAL A 212 2.59 11.63 -14.88
CA VAL A 212 2.72 13.10 -14.91
C VAL A 212 1.97 13.70 -16.10
N ARG A 213 2.03 13.07 -17.28
CA ARG A 213 1.29 13.50 -18.48
C ARG A 213 -0.21 13.49 -18.27
N VAL A 214 -0.75 12.44 -17.65
CA VAL A 214 -2.17 12.35 -17.29
C VAL A 214 -2.56 13.41 -16.28
N PHE A 215 -1.70 13.69 -15.29
CA PHE A 215 -1.92 14.78 -14.34
C PHE A 215 -1.91 16.16 -15.02
N GLN A 216 -0.97 16.42 -15.92
CA GLN A 216 -0.96 17.64 -16.72
C GLN A 216 -2.24 17.77 -17.55
N ASN A 217 -2.70 16.70 -18.21
CA ASN A 217 -3.95 16.71 -18.95
C ASN A 217 -5.16 17.01 -18.06
N MET A 218 -5.22 16.43 -16.86
CA MET A 218 -6.26 16.74 -15.86
C MET A 218 -6.30 18.23 -15.52
N VAL A 219 -5.14 18.84 -15.28
CA VAL A 219 -5.00 20.26 -14.91
C VAL A 219 -5.36 21.18 -16.09
N HIS A 220 -4.87 20.88 -17.30
CA HIS A 220 -5.11 21.72 -18.48
C HIS A 220 -6.54 21.62 -19.01
N ALA A 221 -7.14 20.42 -19.00
CA ALA A 221 -8.51 20.21 -19.46
C ALA A 221 -9.53 20.81 -18.46
N GLY A 222 -9.18 20.89 -17.17
CA GLY A 222 -10.05 21.46 -16.15
C GLY A 222 -11.29 20.61 -15.85
N GLU A 223 -11.34 19.34 -16.28
CA GLU A 223 -12.49 18.44 -16.08
C GLU A 223 -12.72 18.10 -14.60
N ALA A 224 -11.64 18.07 -13.81
CA ALA A 224 -11.68 17.79 -12.38
C ALA A 224 -10.50 18.47 -11.66
N ILE A 225 -10.72 18.79 -10.38
CA ILE A 225 -9.69 19.37 -9.52
C ILE A 225 -8.92 18.21 -8.85
N PRO A 226 -7.57 18.14 -8.98
CA PRO A 226 -6.74 17.17 -8.27
C PRO A 226 -6.99 17.21 -6.76
N ASN A 227 -7.11 16.04 -6.12
CA ASN A 227 -7.19 15.97 -4.65
C ASN A 227 -5.84 15.56 -4.05
N GLU A 228 -5.80 15.44 -2.72
CA GLU A 228 -4.62 15.01 -1.96
C GLU A 228 -4.00 13.71 -2.52
N ALA A 229 -4.84 12.70 -2.79
CA ALA A 229 -4.40 11.42 -3.34
C ALA A 229 -3.84 11.56 -4.77
N THR A 230 -4.41 12.42 -5.60
CA THR A 230 -3.87 12.75 -6.92
C THR A 230 -2.45 13.33 -6.81
N LEU A 231 -2.27 14.31 -5.91
CA LEU A 231 -1.00 15.00 -5.69
C LEU A 231 0.08 14.06 -5.17
N VAL A 232 -0.25 13.21 -4.19
CA VAL A 232 0.67 12.19 -3.65
C VAL A 232 1.10 11.21 -4.75
N ASN A 233 0.17 10.73 -5.59
CA ASN A 233 0.49 9.80 -6.67
C ASN A 233 1.44 10.42 -7.70
N VAL A 234 1.20 11.66 -8.13
CA VAL A 234 2.08 12.32 -9.12
C VAL A 234 3.44 12.69 -8.52
N LEU A 235 3.50 13.14 -7.26
CA LEU A 235 4.77 13.40 -6.56
C LEU A 235 5.60 12.11 -6.40
N SER A 236 4.94 11.00 -6.08
CA SER A 236 5.58 9.67 -6.04
C SER A 236 6.12 9.24 -7.40
N ALA A 237 5.40 9.55 -8.49
CA ALA A 237 5.88 9.31 -9.84
C ALA A 237 7.15 10.13 -10.13
N CYS A 238 7.13 11.45 -9.88
CA CYS A 238 8.31 12.32 -10.05
C CYS A 238 9.52 11.84 -9.22
N SER A 239 9.27 11.45 -7.96
CA SER A 239 10.29 10.90 -7.05
C SER A 239 10.94 9.62 -7.59
N SER A 240 10.18 8.79 -8.31
CA SER A 240 10.65 7.47 -8.80
C SER A 240 11.54 7.56 -10.02
N ILE A 241 11.42 8.62 -10.81
CA ILE A 241 12.29 8.91 -11.97
C ILE A 241 13.28 10.05 -11.71
N SER A 242 13.36 10.54 -10.46
CA SER A 242 14.18 11.70 -10.06
C SER A 242 13.96 12.94 -10.96
N ALA A 243 12.74 13.14 -11.48
CA ALA A 243 12.40 14.22 -12.39
C ALA A 243 12.14 15.53 -11.62
N LEU A 244 13.22 16.21 -11.23
CA LEU A 244 13.17 17.43 -10.41
C LEU A 244 12.28 18.52 -11.02
N HIS A 245 12.40 18.76 -12.32
CA HIS A 245 11.64 19.81 -13.01
C HIS A 245 10.12 19.54 -12.98
N LEU A 246 9.70 18.30 -13.21
CA LEU A 246 8.28 17.91 -13.12
C LEU A 246 7.79 18.04 -11.68
N GLY A 247 8.59 17.60 -10.71
CA GLY A 247 8.28 17.76 -9.28
C GLY A 247 8.13 19.22 -8.85
N GLN A 248 8.99 20.12 -9.34
CA GLN A 248 8.89 21.56 -9.11
C GLN A 248 7.63 22.15 -9.75
N TRP A 249 7.26 21.71 -10.95
CA TRP A 249 6.01 22.15 -11.58
C TRP A 249 4.78 21.74 -10.74
N VAL A 250 4.74 20.49 -10.26
CA VAL A 250 3.68 20.02 -9.35
C VAL A 250 3.67 20.83 -8.05
N HIS A 251 4.83 21.11 -7.45
CA HIS A 251 4.92 21.92 -6.23
C HIS A 251 4.44 23.36 -6.45
N SER A 252 4.79 23.99 -7.58
CA SER A 252 4.26 25.31 -7.96
C SER A 252 2.74 25.29 -8.13
N TYR A 253 2.19 24.23 -8.71
CA TYR A 253 0.74 24.02 -8.79
C TYR A 253 0.08 23.86 -7.41
N ILE A 254 0.73 23.17 -6.47
CA ILE A 254 0.25 23.06 -5.08
C ILE A 254 0.26 24.43 -4.40
N ASN A 255 1.34 25.21 -4.59
CA ASN A 255 1.47 26.55 -3.98
C ASN A 255 0.48 27.58 -4.52
N SER A 256 0.00 27.42 -5.76
CA SER A 256 -1.05 28.29 -6.32
C SER A 256 -2.45 27.95 -5.80
N ARG A 257 -2.59 26.91 -4.97
CA ARG A 257 -3.88 26.43 -4.46
C ARG A 257 -4.08 26.71 -2.98
N HIS A 258 -5.07 27.54 -2.66
CA HIS A 258 -5.42 27.89 -1.28
C HIS A 258 -6.15 26.78 -0.51
N ASP A 259 -6.71 25.79 -1.22
CA ASP A 259 -7.46 24.68 -0.62
C ASP A 259 -6.59 23.46 -0.28
N VAL A 260 -5.29 23.50 -0.61
CA VAL A 260 -4.33 22.43 -0.29
C VAL A 260 -3.42 22.88 0.84
N ILE A 261 -3.40 22.08 1.91
CA ILE A 261 -2.49 22.30 3.03
C ILE A 261 -1.25 21.44 2.82
N ILE A 262 -0.05 22.04 2.91
CA ILE A 262 1.22 21.33 2.85
C ILE A 262 1.53 20.75 4.23
N ASP A 263 0.77 19.72 4.60
CA ASP A 263 0.94 18.92 5.82
C ASP A 263 0.59 17.45 5.50
N GLY A 264 0.78 16.55 6.46
CA GLY A 264 0.45 15.13 6.35
C GLY A 264 1.06 14.47 5.11
N ASN A 265 0.22 13.79 4.32
CA ASN A 265 0.71 13.01 3.17
C ASN A 265 1.28 13.89 2.05
N VAL A 266 0.74 15.09 1.81
CA VAL A 266 1.23 15.98 0.73
C VAL A 266 2.59 16.55 1.11
N GLY A 267 2.75 17.03 2.35
CA GLY A 267 4.04 17.48 2.86
C GLY A 267 5.10 16.39 2.79
N ASN A 268 4.76 15.19 3.26
CA ASN A 268 5.64 14.01 3.22
C ASN A 268 6.01 13.59 1.78
N ALA A 269 5.04 13.62 0.85
CA ALA A 269 5.28 13.31 -0.56
C ALA A 269 6.20 14.34 -1.23
N LEU A 270 6.04 15.62 -0.92
CA LEU A 270 6.91 16.69 -1.42
C LEU A 270 8.34 16.52 -0.89
N ILE A 271 8.51 16.29 0.41
CA ILE A 271 9.82 16.02 1.02
C ILE A 271 10.49 14.84 0.30
N ASN A 272 9.80 13.70 0.18
CA ASN A 272 10.34 12.50 -0.46
C ASN A 272 10.67 12.74 -1.93
N MET A 273 9.88 13.53 -2.66
CA MET A 273 10.19 13.90 -4.04
C MET A 273 11.50 14.70 -4.12
N TYR A 274 11.65 15.76 -3.33
CA TYR A 274 12.87 16.58 -3.34
C TYR A 274 14.10 15.81 -2.86
N VAL A 275 13.96 14.96 -1.83
CA VAL A 275 15.02 14.07 -1.33
C VAL A 275 15.54 13.16 -2.44
N LYS A 276 14.65 12.47 -3.17
CA LYS A 276 15.07 11.55 -4.26
C LYS A 276 15.55 12.26 -5.52
N CYS A 277 15.17 13.51 -5.70
CA CYS A 277 15.71 14.37 -6.76
C CYS A 277 17.04 15.05 -6.36
N GLY A 278 17.56 14.80 -5.15
CA GLY A 278 18.83 15.35 -4.66
C GLY A 278 18.79 16.81 -4.21
N ASN A 279 17.62 17.47 -4.23
CA ASN A 279 17.48 18.84 -3.75
C ASN A 279 17.09 18.84 -2.26
N MET A 280 18.10 18.59 -1.42
CA MET A 280 17.93 18.52 0.03
C MET A 280 17.52 19.85 0.66
N GLU A 281 17.94 20.98 0.08
CA GLU A 281 17.60 22.30 0.59
C GLU A 281 16.08 22.54 0.58
N MET A 282 15.42 22.29 -0.55
CA MET A 282 13.97 22.39 -0.65
C MET A 282 13.25 21.38 0.25
N ALA A 283 13.77 20.15 0.38
CA ALA A 283 13.20 19.16 1.30
C ALA A 283 13.21 19.66 2.75
N ILE A 284 14.30 20.29 3.21
CA ILE A 284 14.41 20.86 4.55
C ILE A 284 13.48 22.06 4.72
N LEU A 285 13.34 22.92 3.70
CA LEU A 285 12.41 24.07 3.75
C LEU A 285 10.97 23.61 3.93
N ILE A 286 10.54 22.60 3.15
CA ILE A 286 9.18 22.04 3.26
C ILE A 286 9.00 21.36 4.61
N PHE A 287 9.98 20.57 5.05
CA PHE A 287 9.94 19.97 6.38
C PHE A 287 9.75 21.01 7.49
N LYS A 288 10.50 22.13 7.45
CA LYS A 288 10.33 23.21 8.42
C LYS A 288 8.93 23.84 8.35
N ALA A 289 8.37 23.98 7.14
CA ALA A 289 7.06 24.59 6.90
C ALA A 289 5.87 23.73 7.37
N ILE A 290 6.00 22.40 7.42
CA ILE A 290 4.95 21.50 7.95
C ILE A 290 4.69 21.84 9.42
N GLU A 291 3.43 22.06 9.81
CA GLU A 291 3.07 22.36 11.20
C GLU A 291 3.11 21.10 12.06
N HIS A 292 2.47 20.03 11.59
CA HIS A 292 2.37 18.76 12.31
C HIS A 292 3.23 17.66 11.70
N LYS A 293 4.52 17.68 12.04
CA LYS A 293 5.48 16.66 11.58
C LYS A 293 5.19 15.31 12.25
N ASP A 294 4.89 14.30 11.43
CA ASP A 294 4.73 12.92 11.88
C ASP A 294 6.03 12.12 11.72
N ILE A 295 6.01 10.86 12.16
CA ILE A 295 7.17 9.98 12.06
C ILE A 295 7.70 9.84 10.63
N ILE A 296 6.82 9.92 9.63
CA ILE A 296 7.17 9.83 8.21
C ILE A 296 7.94 11.10 7.79
N SER A 297 7.51 12.29 8.21
CA SER A 297 8.22 13.55 7.95
C SER A 297 9.67 13.47 8.44
N TRP A 298 9.87 13.02 9.69
CA TRP A 298 11.20 12.92 10.31
C TRP A 298 12.06 11.85 9.64
N SER A 299 11.54 10.62 9.51
CA SER A 299 12.29 9.49 8.96
C SER A 299 12.68 9.71 7.49
N THR A 300 11.84 10.37 6.70
CA THR A 300 12.13 10.72 5.30
C THR A 300 13.29 11.70 5.18
N VAL A 301 13.32 12.78 5.99
CA VAL A 301 14.41 13.76 5.95
C VAL A 301 15.70 13.18 6.50
N ILE A 302 15.65 12.41 7.60
CA ILE A 302 16.82 11.73 8.18
C ILE A 302 17.46 10.79 7.15
N SER A 303 16.64 9.95 6.51
CA SER A 303 17.11 9.05 5.44
C SER A 303 17.63 9.82 4.24
N GLY A 304 16.96 10.92 3.86
CA GLY A 304 17.40 11.77 2.76
C GLY A 304 18.75 12.44 3.00
N LEU A 305 19.00 12.94 4.22
CA LEU A 305 20.29 13.48 4.62
C LEU A 305 21.39 12.41 4.54
N ALA A 306 21.10 11.19 4.97
CA ALA A 306 22.02 10.06 4.88
C ALA A 306 22.39 9.73 3.43
N MET A 307 21.39 9.61 2.55
CA MET A 307 21.58 9.28 1.13
C MET A 307 22.34 10.36 0.35
N ASN A 308 22.21 11.63 0.75
CA ASN A 308 22.89 12.77 0.12
C ASN A 308 24.25 13.09 0.78
N GLY A 309 24.80 12.20 1.61
CA GLY A 309 26.13 12.35 2.22
C GLY A 309 26.20 13.33 3.40
N LEU A 310 25.06 13.82 3.88
CA LEU A 310 24.95 14.77 5.00
C LEU A 310 24.74 14.05 6.33
N GLY A 311 25.45 12.95 6.56
CA GLY A 311 25.22 12.05 7.70
C GLY A 311 25.27 12.72 9.09
N LYS A 312 26.15 13.72 9.29
CA LYS A 312 26.19 14.50 10.54
C LYS A 312 24.88 15.25 10.81
N GLN A 313 24.27 15.82 9.77
CA GLN A 313 22.99 16.52 9.91
C GLN A 313 21.86 15.54 10.22
N ALA A 314 21.92 14.31 9.71
CA ALA A 314 20.94 13.27 10.02
C ALA A 314 20.89 12.99 11.55
N PHE A 315 22.05 12.92 12.21
CA PHE A 315 22.12 12.76 13.67
C PHE A 315 21.60 13.98 14.44
N VAL A 316 21.88 15.20 13.96
CA VAL A 316 21.32 16.42 14.57
C VAL A 316 19.79 16.40 14.50
N LEU A 317 19.25 15.99 13.35
CA LEU A 317 17.80 15.92 13.16
C LEU A 317 17.16 14.78 13.98
N PHE A 318 17.86 13.65 14.14
CA PHE A 318 17.44 12.58 15.04
C PHE A 318 17.38 13.04 16.50
N SER A 319 18.40 13.75 17.00
CA SER A 319 18.35 14.33 18.35
C SER A 319 17.17 15.28 18.52
N LEU A 320 16.88 16.10 17.49
CA LEU A 320 15.73 16.99 17.50
C LEU A 320 14.40 16.22 17.50
N MET A 321 14.28 15.13 16.74
CA MET A 321 13.12 14.23 16.75
C MET A 321 12.81 13.72 18.17
N LEU A 322 13.85 13.33 18.91
CA LEU A 322 13.73 12.87 20.30
C LEU A 322 13.29 14.00 21.24
N VAL A 323 13.82 15.22 21.07
CA VAL A 323 13.41 16.40 21.86
C VAL A 323 11.94 16.74 21.63
N HIS A 324 11.43 16.53 20.41
CA HIS A 324 10.01 16.68 20.09
C HIS A 324 9.13 15.51 20.59
N GLY A 325 9.71 14.51 21.26
CA GLY A 325 8.98 13.38 21.82
C GLY A 325 8.47 12.38 20.78
N ILE A 326 9.00 12.39 19.56
CA ILE A 326 8.60 11.45 18.52
C ILE A 326 9.49 10.21 18.60
N SER A 327 8.87 9.05 18.79
CA SER A 327 9.58 7.77 18.85
C SER A 327 10.12 7.40 17.48
N PRO A 328 11.41 7.06 17.35
CA PRO A 328 11.98 6.51 16.13
C PRO A 328 11.35 5.17 15.73
N ASP A 329 11.31 4.89 14.42
CA ASP A 329 10.93 3.60 13.82
C ASP A 329 12.13 2.92 13.16
N ASP A 330 11.90 1.74 12.58
CA ASP A 330 12.90 0.99 11.83
C ASP A 330 13.45 1.80 10.64
N ILE A 331 12.61 2.58 9.94
CA ILE A 331 13.05 3.44 8.83
C ILE A 331 14.03 4.52 9.32
N THR A 332 13.77 5.13 10.48
CA THR A 332 14.65 6.13 11.08
C THR A 332 16.03 5.54 11.37
N PHE A 333 16.07 4.36 11.98
CA PHE A 333 17.33 3.65 12.26
C PHE A 333 18.05 3.22 10.99
N LEU A 334 17.33 2.76 9.97
CA LEU A 334 17.91 2.47 8.67
C LEU A 334 18.62 3.71 8.08
N GLY A 335 17.98 4.89 8.14
CA GLY A 335 18.60 6.15 7.71
C GLY A 335 19.89 6.49 8.46
N LEU A 336 19.89 6.33 9.79
CA LEU A 336 21.09 6.56 10.61
C LEU A 336 22.22 5.57 10.29
N LEU A 337 21.90 4.28 10.14
CA LEU A 337 22.89 3.27 9.80
C LEU A 337 23.46 3.49 8.39
N SER A 338 22.63 3.91 7.43
CA SER A 338 23.09 4.34 6.11
C SER A 338 24.04 5.54 6.21
N ALA A 339 23.75 6.53 7.06
CA ALA A 339 24.63 7.68 7.29
C ALA A 339 25.99 7.23 7.86
N CYS A 340 26.00 6.31 8.81
CA CYS A 340 27.23 5.73 9.35
C CYS A 340 28.00 4.94 8.27
N SER A 341 27.30 4.19 7.41
CA SER A 341 27.92 3.47 6.30
C SER A 341 28.59 4.38 5.27
N HIS A 342 27.93 5.46 4.87
CA HIS A 342 28.53 6.41 3.94
C HIS A 342 29.65 7.23 4.59
N GLY A 343 29.56 7.49 5.89
CA GLY A 343 30.57 8.23 6.65
C GLY A 343 31.74 7.39 7.18
N GLY A 344 31.72 6.06 7.03
CA GLY A 344 32.73 5.16 7.62
C GLY A 344 32.75 5.17 9.16
N LEU A 345 31.62 5.48 9.80
CA LEU A 345 31.53 5.71 11.25
C LEU A 345 31.12 4.44 11.99
N ILE A 346 31.97 3.41 11.95
CA ILE A 346 31.66 2.04 12.44
C ILE A 346 31.19 2.05 13.91
N ASN A 347 31.93 2.71 14.80
CA ASN A 347 31.61 2.75 16.22
C ASN A 347 30.24 3.39 16.48
N GLN A 348 29.90 4.46 15.76
CA GLN A 348 28.59 5.09 15.87
C GLN A 348 27.49 4.21 15.28
N GLY A 349 27.78 3.53 14.16
CA GLY A 349 26.86 2.56 13.56
C GLY A 349 26.51 1.42 14.52
N MET A 350 27.51 0.87 15.22
CA MET A 350 27.31 -0.14 16.27
C MET A 350 26.45 0.38 17.41
N MET A 351 26.76 1.56 17.95
CA MET A 351 25.95 2.18 19.01
C MET A 351 24.49 2.38 18.58
N VAL A 352 24.26 2.83 17.35
CA VAL A 352 22.92 3.01 16.77
C VAL A 352 22.19 1.67 16.62
N PHE A 353 22.88 0.64 16.14
CA PHE A 353 22.32 -0.70 15.96
C PHE A 353 21.96 -1.37 17.29
N GLU A 354 22.78 -1.20 18.32
CA GLU A 354 22.52 -1.68 19.68
C GLU A 354 21.37 -0.91 20.31
N ALA A 355 21.37 0.43 20.23
CA ALA A 355 20.28 1.25 20.75
C ALA A 355 18.92 0.87 20.13
N MET A 356 18.87 0.59 18.82
CA MET A 356 17.66 0.12 18.14
C MET A 356 17.03 -1.09 18.84
N LYS A 357 17.86 -2.07 19.23
CA LYS A 357 17.42 -3.30 19.92
C LYS A 357 17.12 -3.04 21.39
N ASP A 358 18.07 -2.47 22.11
CA ASP A 358 18.12 -2.53 23.57
C ASP A 358 17.35 -1.37 24.22
N VAL A 359 17.28 -0.21 23.55
CA VAL A 359 16.62 1.00 24.07
C VAL A 359 15.23 1.15 23.46
N TYR A 360 15.10 0.95 22.15
CA TYR A 360 13.84 1.19 21.44
C TYR A 360 13.05 -0.09 21.16
N ASN A 361 13.60 -1.27 21.45
CA ASN A 361 12.96 -2.58 21.25
C ASN A 361 12.44 -2.78 19.81
N ILE A 362 13.20 -2.27 18.82
CA ILE A 362 12.88 -2.41 17.40
C ILE A 362 13.70 -3.57 16.86
N SER A 363 13.01 -4.59 16.32
CA SER A 363 13.65 -5.77 15.74
C SER A 363 14.38 -5.41 14.44
N PRO A 364 15.71 -5.61 14.34
CA PRO A 364 16.46 -5.32 13.13
C PRO A 364 16.00 -6.18 11.96
N GLN A 365 15.64 -5.51 10.86
CA GLN A 365 15.33 -6.15 9.56
C GLN A 365 16.59 -6.34 8.71
N ILE A 366 16.50 -7.17 7.66
CA ILE A 366 17.61 -7.51 6.75
C ILE A 366 18.39 -6.30 6.21
N ARG A 367 17.70 -5.17 6.00
CA ARG A 367 18.31 -3.92 5.52
C ARG A 367 19.25 -3.28 6.53
N HIS A 368 18.95 -3.37 7.83
CA HIS A 368 19.82 -2.85 8.90
C HIS A 368 21.12 -3.65 8.96
N TYR A 369 21.02 -4.99 8.90
CA TYR A 369 22.19 -5.87 8.82
C TYR A 369 23.03 -5.58 7.57
N ALA A 370 22.39 -5.32 6.42
CA ALA A 370 23.11 -4.94 5.21
C ALA A 370 23.94 -3.65 5.39
N CYS A 371 23.41 -2.63 6.07
CA CYS A 371 24.17 -1.42 6.39
C CYS A 371 25.36 -1.68 7.32
N MET A 372 25.21 -2.57 8.30
CA MET A 372 26.30 -2.97 9.20
C MET A 372 27.42 -3.69 8.44
N VAL A 373 27.07 -4.65 7.59
CA VAL A 373 28.02 -5.38 6.75
C VAL A 373 28.71 -4.45 5.76
N ASP A 374 27.98 -3.49 5.18
CA ASP A 374 28.54 -2.45 4.30
C ASP A 374 29.55 -1.55 5.04
N MET A 375 29.26 -1.20 6.32
CA MET A 375 30.20 -0.47 7.19
C MET A 375 31.49 -1.23 7.44
N TYR A 376 31.40 -2.46 7.93
CA TYR A 376 32.58 -3.31 8.16
C TYR A 376 33.36 -3.53 6.86
N GLY A 377 32.61 -3.77 5.78
CA GLY A 377 33.12 -3.99 4.45
C GLY A 377 33.98 -2.85 3.94
N LYS A 378 33.47 -1.60 3.95
CA LYS A 378 34.22 -0.40 3.51
C LYS A 378 35.44 -0.10 4.38
N ALA A 379 35.45 -0.56 5.61
CA ALA A 379 36.59 -0.41 6.53
C ALA A 379 37.66 -1.50 6.36
N GLY A 380 37.47 -2.48 5.47
CA GLY A 380 38.37 -3.61 5.28
C GLY A 380 38.25 -4.70 6.35
N LEU A 381 37.29 -4.57 7.28
CA LEU A 381 37.04 -5.51 8.38
C LEU A 381 36.19 -6.69 7.90
N LEU A 382 36.71 -7.43 6.92
CA LEU A 382 35.99 -8.50 6.24
C LEU A 382 35.74 -9.73 7.12
N ASP A 383 36.58 -10.00 8.12
CA ASP A 383 36.37 -11.12 9.05
C ASP A 383 35.24 -10.80 10.03
N GLU A 384 35.21 -9.57 10.52
CA GLU A 384 34.15 -9.03 11.37
C GLU A 384 32.81 -8.99 10.62
N ALA A 385 32.82 -8.60 9.34
CA ALA A 385 31.63 -8.66 8.49
C ALA A 385 31.08 -10.09 8.35
N GLU A 386 31.94 -11.09 8.17
CA GLU A 386 31.53 -12.51 8.08
C GLU A 386 31.02 -13.04 9.42
N ALA A 387 31.68 -12.67 10.53
CA ALA A 387 31.23 -13.02 11.87
C ALA A 387 29.85 -12.44 12.16
N PHE A 388 29.64 -11.16 11.83
CA PHE A 388 28.36 -10.48 12.02
C PHE A 388 27.22 -11.13 11.22
N ILE A 389 27.47 -11.61 10.00
CA ILE A 389 26.48 -12.36 9.21
C ILE A 389 26.06 -13.66 9.90
N LYS A 390 26.98 -14.35 10.58
CA LYS A 390 26.68 -15.61 11.29
C LYS A 390 25.83 -15.40 12.54
N GLU A 391 25.89 -14.22 13.14
CA GLU A 391 25.09 -13.85 14.32
C GLU A 391 23.66 -13.43 13.96
N MET A 392 23.35 -13.25 12.67
CA MET A 392 22.02 -12.87 12.22
C MET A 392 20.97 -13.91 12.61
N PRO A 393 19.80 -13.49 13.15
CA PRO A 393 18.71 -14.41 13.50
C PRO A 393 17.92 -14.88 12.27
N MET A 394 18.27 -14.41 11.07
CA MET A 394 17.65 -14.78 9.79
C MET A 394 18.70 -15.10 8.73
N GLU A 395 18.28 -15.84 7.69
CA GLU A 395 19.14 -16.16 6.55
C GLU A 395 19.50 -14.87 5.77
N ALA A 396 20.78 -14.72 5.43
CA ALA A 396 21.24 -13.54 4.70
C ALA A 396 20.72 -13.53 3.26
N GLU A 397 20.22 -12.36 2.84
CA GLU A 397 19.67 -12.13 1.50
C GLU A 397 20.57 -11.21 0.64
N GLY A 398 20.13 -10.92 -0.58
CA GLY A 398 20.87 -10.17 -1.59
C GLY A 398 21.54 -8.87 -1.12
N PRO A 399 20.90 -7.99 -0.33
CA PRO A 399 21.53 -6.77 0.16
C PRO A 399 22.77 -7.02 1.03
N VAL A 400 22.71 -8.03 1.91
CA VAL A 400 23.80 -8.38 2.84
C VAL A 400 24.98 -8.99 2.09
N TRP A 401 24.70 -9.98 1.24
CA TRP A 401 25.73 -10.59 0.39
C TRP A 401 26.34 -9.59 -0.58
N GLY A 402 25.51 -8.67 -1.08
CA GLY A 402 25.94 -7.61 -1.96
C GLY A 402 26.96 -6.67 -1.33
N ALA A 403 26.68 -6.23 -0.10
CA ALA A 403 27.61 -5.41 0.68
C ALA A 403 28.95 -6.13 0.89
N LEU A 404 28.93 -7.40 1.29
CA LEU A 404 30.16 -8.17 1.51
C LEU A 404 30.96 -8.41 0.22
N LEU A 405 30.30 -8.75 -0.89
CA LEU A 405 30.95 -8.94 -2.19
C LEU A 405 31.61 -7.65 -2.67
N HIS A 406 30.91 -6.51 -2.52
CA HIS A 406 31.46 -5.20 -2.86
C HIS A 406 32.71 -4.88 -2.04
N ALA A 407 32.68 -5.18 -0.74
CA ALA A 407 33.84 -5.01 0.13
C ALA A 407 35.02 -5.92 -0.25
N CYS A 408 34.78 -7.19 -0.56
CA CYS A 408 35.83 -8.10 -1.04
C CYS A 408 36.47 -7.60 -2.34
N GLN A 409 35.68 -6.99 -3.22
CA GLN A 409 36.17 -6.36 -4.45
C GLN A 409 37.05 -5.14 -4.15
N ILE A 410 36.58 -4.20 -3.31
CA ILE A 410 37.35 -3.00 -2.94
C ILE A 410 38.71 -3.37 -2.32
N HIS A 411 38.72 -4.39 -1.46
CA HIS A 411 39.92 -4.79 -0.72
C HIS A 411 40.72 -5.93 -1.38
N GLY A 412 40.36 -6.37 -2.59
CA GLY A 412 41.11 -7.36 -3.38
C GLY A 412 41.22 -8.75 -2.74
N ASN A 413 40.25 -9.16 -1.92
CA ASN A 413 40.30 -10.45 -1.20
C ASN A 413 39.60 -11.57 -1.99
N GLU A 414 40.28 -12.08 -3.03
CA GLU A 414 39.75 -13.10 -3.94
C GLU A 414 39.31 -14.39 -3.22
N LYS A 415 40.04 -14.80 -2.18
CA LYS A 415 39.74 -16.01 -1.42
C LYS A 415 38.39 -15.92 -0.71
N LYS A 416 38.10 -14.79 -0.06
CA LYS A 416 36.79 -14.57 0.59
C LYS A 416 35.69 -14.38 -0.45
N TYR A 417 35.99 -13.74 -1.56
CA TYR A 417 35.06 -13.56 -2.66
C TYR A 417 34.54 -14.91 -3.21
N GLU A 418 35.43 -15.88 -3.47
CA GLU A 418 35.02 -17.21 -3.95
C GLU A 418 34.23 -18.00 -2.89
N LYS A 419 34.59 -17.87 -1.61
CA LYS A 419 33.84 -18.48 -0.50
C LYS A 419 32.39 -17.94 -0.41
N VAL A 420 32.20 -16.63 -0.59
CA VAL A 420 30.87 -16.01 -0.62
C VAL A 420 30.08 -16.48 -1.85
N ARG A 421 30.72 -16.65 -3.00
CA ARG A 421 30.10 -17.27 -4.18
C ARG A 421 29.60 -18.67 -3.89
N GLU A 422 30.40 -19.53 -3.25
CA GLU A 422 30.00 -20.90 -2.95
C GLU A 422 28.75 -20.93 -2.05
N CYS A 423 28.70 -20.06 -1.03
CA CYS A 423 27.52 -19.91 -0.18
C CYS A 423 26.27 -19.46 -0.97
N LEU A 424 26.42 -18.50 -1.88
CA LEU A 424 25.33 -17.99 -2.72
C LEU A 424 24.84 -19.03 -3.74
N LEU A 425 25.75 -19.78 -4.35
CA LEU A 425 25.40 -20.85 -5.28
C LEU A 425 24.83 -22.06 -4.53
N GLY A 426 25.23 -22.29 -3.29
CA GLY A 426 24.77 -23.40 -2.44
C GLY A 426 23.39 -23.19 -1.81
N SER A 427 23.01 -21.95 -1.45
CA SER A 427 21.70 -21.69 -0.84
C SER A 427 20.55 -21.78 -1.85
N LYS A 428 19.47 -22.46 -1.45
CA LYS A 428 18.24 -22.64 -2.25
C LYS A 428 17.33 -21.40 -2.25
N GLY A 429 17.57 -20.43 -1.36
CA GLY A 429 16.74 -19.24 -1.17
C GLY A 429 17.22 -17.96 -1.86
N VAL A 430 18.30 -18.02 -2.65
CA VAL A 430 18.97 -16.83 -3.17
C VAL A 430 18.14 -16.12 -4.24
N THR A 431 17.88 -14.83 -4.02
CA THR A 431 17.04 -13.99 -4.88
C THR A 431 17.71 -13.67 -6.22
N VAL A 432 16.90 -13.36 -7.25
CA VAL A 432 17.37 -12.88 -8.57
C VAL A 432 18.36 -11.72 -8.41
N GLY A 433 18.14 -10.85 -7.41
CA GLY A 433 18.98 -9.70 -7.12
C GLY A 433 20.40 -10.08 -6.71
N ALA A 434 20.58 -11.10 -5.88
CA ALA A 434 21.91 -11.54 -5.45
C ALA A 434 22.70 -12.20 -6.60
N PHE A 435 22.03 -12.99 -7.44
CA PHE A 435 22.63 -13.54 -8.66
C PHE A 435 23.01 -12.46 -9.67
N ALA A 436 22.13 -11.47 -9.87
CA ALA A 436 22.39 -10.35 -10.76
C ALA A 436 23.57 -9.51 -10.25
N LEU A 437 23.65 -9.29 -8.94
CA LEU A 437 24.74 -8.56 -8.31
C LEU A 437 26.05 -9.32 -8.50
N LEU A 438 26.13 -10.60 -8.11
CA LEU A 438 27.31 -11.44 -8.30
C LEU A 438 27.78 -11.48 -9.76
N SER A 439 26.84 -11.57 -10.71
CA SER A 439 27.15 -11.52 -12.15
C SER A 439 27.71 -10.15 -12.58
N ASN A 440 27.18 -9.05 -12.06
CA ASN A 440 27.69 -7.71 -12.33
C ASN A 440 29.08 -7.50 -11.71
N THR A 441 29.32 -8.02 -10.50
CA THR A 441 30.62 -7.94 -9.82
C THR A 441 31.70 -8.65 -10.64
N TYR A 442 31.42 -9.87 -11.12
CA TYR A 442 32.33 -10.59 -12.03
C TYR A 442 32.62 -9.83 -13.32
N ALA A 443 31.58 -9.24 -13.93
CA ALA A 443 31.76 -8.42 -15.13
C ALA A 443 32.65 -7.19 -14.85
N SER A 444 32.53 -6.57 -13.67
CA SER A 444 33.36 -5.42 -13.27
C SER A 444 34.82 -5.76 -12.93
N CYS A 445 35.13 -7.05 -12.71
CA CYS A 445 36.48 -7.55 -12.51
C CYS A 445 37.06 -8.21 -13.78
N ASP A 446 36.49 -7.92 -14.96
CA ASP A 446 36.85 -8.52 -16.25
C ASP A 446 36.76 -10.07 -16.31
N ARG A 447 36.08 -10.68 -15.35
CA ARG A 447 35.86 -12.13 -15.25
C ARG A 447 34.55 -12.51 -15.94
N TRP A 448 34.47 -12.26 -17.24
CA TRP A 448 33.26 -12.46 -18.05
C TRP A 448 32.74 -13.90 -18.08
N ASN A 449 33.63 -14.89 -17.99
CA ASN A 449 33.27 -16.31 -17.96
C ASN A 449 32.49 -16.63 -16.67
N ASP A 450 33.01 -16.25 -15.51
CA ASP A 450 32.32 -16.43 -14.23
C ASP A 450 30.98 -15.65 -14.18
N ALA A 451 30.95 -14.44 -14.75
CA ALA A 451 29.72 -13.65 -14.86
C ALA A 451 28.64 -14.39 -15.66
N ASN A 452 29.04 -15.12 -16.69
CA ASN A 452 28.14 -15.93 -17.52
C ASN A 452 27.68 -17.20 -16.79
N ASP A 453 28.57 -17.87 -16.06
CA ASP A 453 28.22 -19.06 -15.26
C ASP A 453 27.14 -18.74 -14.22
N VAL A 454 27.25 -17.58 -13.55
CA VAL A 454 26.23 -17.08 -12.62
C VAL A 454 24.90 -16.82 -13.32
N ARG A 455 24.91 -16.29 -14.56
CA ARG A 455 23.68 -16.08 -15.36
C ARG A 455 23.05 -17.40 -15.82
N VAL A 456 23.87 -18.42 -16.09
CA VAL A 456 23.40 -19.76 -16.45
C VAL A 456 22.76 -20.42 -15.22
N ALA A 457 23.41 -20.36 -14.06
CA ALA A 457 22.86 -20.85 -12.79
C ALA A 457 21.55 -20.14 -12.39
N MET A 458 21.44 -18.83 -12.66
CA MET A 458 20.20 -18.08 -12.46
C MET A 458 19.08 -18.57 -13.39
N ARG A 459 19.39 -18.77 -14.68
CA ARG A 459 18.42 -19.25 -15.67
C ARG A 459 17.93 -20.68 -15.39
N SER A 460 18.82 -21.57 -14.97
CA SER A 460 18.46 -22.97 -14.64
C SER A 460 17.53 -23.06 -13.42
N ARG A 461 17.50 -22.04 -12.56
CA ARG A 461 16.58 -21.90 -11.42
C ARG A 461 15.26 -21.17 -11.77
N GLY A 462 15.03 -20.82 -13.03
CA GLY A 462 13.82 -20.12 -13.47
C GLY A 462 13.77 -18.64 -13.08
N LEU A 463 14.89 -18.07 -12.63
CA LEU A 463 15.00 -16.67 -12.21
C LEU A 463 15.27 -15.77 -13.44
N LYS A 464 14.45 -14.74 -13.66
CA LYS A 464 14.60 -13.77 -14.77
C LYS A 464 14.86 -12.36 -14.25
N LYS A 465 15.89 -11.70 -14.79
CA LYS A 465 16.21 -10.28 -14.55
C LYS A 465 15.24 -9.39 -15.35
N MET A 466 14.66 -8.37 -14.72
CA MET A 466 14.15 -7.19 -15.44
C MET A 466 15.31 -6.21 -15.62
N ALA A 467 15.52 -5.70 -16.83
CA ALA A 467 16.56 -4.71 -17.09
C ALA A 467 16.19 -3.40 -16.37
N GLY A 468 17.11 -2.85 -15.58
CA GLY A 468 16.98 -1.50 -15.04
C GLY A 468 17.48 -0.50 -16.08
N CYS A 469 16.67 0.50 -16.39
CA CYS A 469 17.04 1.62 -17.24
C CYS A 469 17.51 2.78 -16.35
N SER A 470 18.70 3.34 -16.62
CA SER A 470 19.17 4.58 -16.00
C SER A 470 19.13 5.68 -17.06
N TRP A 471 18.41 6.76 -16.79
CA TRP A 471 18.36 7.94 -17.65
C TRP A 471 19.41 8.95 -17.20
N ILE A 472 20.22 9.43 -18.14
CA ILE A 472 21.04 10.63 -17.96
C ILE A 472 20.31 11.74 -18.70
N GLU A 473 19.77 12.71 -17.97
CA GLU A 473 19.24 13.93 -18.57
C GLU A 473 20.42 14.76 -19.11
N LEU A 474 20.59 14.77 -20.44
CA LEU A 474 21.44 15.75 -21.10
C LEU A 474 20.66 17.06 -21.19
N VAL A 475 21.05 18.05 -20.39
CA VAL A 475 20.59 19.43 -20.55
C VAL A 475 21.03 19.92 -21.93
N ASN A 476 20.09 20.10 -22.84
CA ASN A 476 20.35 20.75 -24.13
C ASN A 476 20.41 22.28 -23.93
N PRO A 477 21.56 22.93 -24.16
CA PRO A 477 21.66 24.38 -24.08
C PRO A 477 21.21 25.00 -25.41
N SER A 478 19.90 25.08 -25.62
CA SER A 478 19.35 25.87 -26.73
C SER A 478 17.88 26.21 -26.51
N ASN A 479 17.65 27.32 -25.80
CA ASN A 479 16.60 28.27 -26.16
C ASN A 479 16.92 29.64 -25.52
N PRO A 480 17.33 30.65 -26.31
CA PRO A 480 17.29 32.03 -25.85
C PRO A 480 15.82 32.47 -25.80
N VAL A 481 15.38 32.92 -24.63
CA VAL A 481 14.08 33.56 -24.44
C VAL A 481 14.14 34.92 -25.14
N GLY A 482 13.22 35.12 -26.08
CA GLY A 482 12.81 36.44 -26.58
C GLY A 482 11.46 36.80 -26.02
#